data_AF-A0A7J8ZHC4-F1
#
_entry.id   AF-A0A7J8ZHC4-F1
#
_cell.length_a   1.000
_cell.length_b   1.000
_cell.length_c   1.000
_cell.angle_alpha   90.00
_cell.angle_beta   90.00
_cell.angle_gamma   90.00
#
_symmetry.space_group_name_H-M   'P 1'
#
loop_
_entity.id
_entity.type
_entity.pdbx_description
1 polymer ?
#
loop_
_entity_poly.entity_id
_entity_poly.type
_entity_poly.pdbx_seq_one_letter_code
_entity_poly.pdbx_strand_id
1 'polypeptide(L)'
;MKKVLDVPMSEIAEDSPIRLKPPALPHPSYPLLSKRFLRRHGVDLFCCAATWFLVDVVFYSSNLLQSQIYHRFIKDNNDVNGYKLAFKVARFQAILAISSTIPGYWVTVYFIDRIGRVKIQMLGFLFMALVYFAIGIPYKYYWSENISVGFMALYSLSFFFSNFGPNTTTFIVPAELFPARFRSTCHGIAGAVGKVGAIIGTIGFFWASRNEKDSGKPNPVRMTVALVILGVVCLVGLLLTYFLTRETMGRSLEDNEIYEDELIYNT
;
A
#
# COMPACT_ATOMS: atom_id res chain seq x y z
N MET A 1 -8.17 -26.20 22.54
CA MET A 1 -9.33 -25.62 21.81
C MET A 1 -10.53 -26.52 22.00
N LYS A 2 -11.48 -26.16 22.86
CA LYS A 2 -12.80 -26.79 22.90
C LYS A 2 -13.72 -26.06 21.92
N LYS A 3 -14.53 -26.81 21.17
CA LYS A 3 -15.50 -26.27 20.20
C LYS A 3 -16.63 -25.56 20.96
N VAL A 4 -17.08 -24.44 20.40
CA VAL A 4 -18.04 -23.49 21.00
C VAL A 4 -19.47 -24.04 21.09
N LEU A 5 -19.74 -25.27 20.65
CA LEU A 5 -21.10 -25.79 20.50
C LEU A 5 -21.57 -26.81 21.57
N ASP A 6 -20.74 -27.18 22.54
CA ASP A 6 -21.08 -28.21 23.55
C ASP A 6 -21.09 -27.64 24.98
N VAL A 7 -21.78 -26.52 25.19
CA VAL A 7 -22.04 -25.99 26.54
C VAL A 7 -23.48 -26.31 26.92
N PRO A 8 -23.72 -27.13 27.96
CA PRO A 8 -25.07 -27.47 28.40
C PRO A 8 -25.79 -26.22 28.96
N MET A 9 -27.08 -26.10 28.63
CA MET A 9 -27.94 -24.93 28.90
C MET A 9 -28.04 -24.52 30.38
N SER A 10 -27.60 -25.37 31.31
CA SER A 10 -27.55 -25.12 32.74
C SER A 10 -26.39 -24.21 33.17
N GLU A 11 -25.33 -24.04 32.37
CA GLU A 11 -24.25 -23.06 32.65
C GLU A 11 -24.62 -21.61 32.25
N ILE A 12 -25.80 -21.40 31.65
CA ILE A 12 -26.28 -20.06 31.25
C ILE A 12 -26.97 -19.33 32.42
N ALA A 13 -27.27 -20.04 33.50
CA ALA A 13 -27.99 -19.49 34.65
C ALA A 13 -27.24 -19.78 35.96
N GLU A 14 -26.18 -19.04 36.23
CA GLU A 14 -25.76 -18.69 37.61
C GLU A 14 -24.66 -17.61 37.57
N ASP A 15 -25.06 -16.39 37.95
CA ASP A 15 -24.31 -15.35 38.66
C ASP A 15 -22.76 -15.42 38.66
N SER A 16 -22.15 -15.23 37.49
CA SER A 16 -20.92 -14.44 37.45
C SER A 16 -21.36 -12.98 37.49
N PRO A 17 -20.95 -12.15 38.47
CA PRO A 17 -21.28 -10.74 38.44
C PRO A 17 -20.78 -10.23 37.10
N ILE A 18 -21.71 -9.85 36.23
CA ILE A 18 -21.42 -9.10 35.02
C ILE A 18 -20.50 -8.01 35.52
N ARG A 19 -19.22 -8.09 35.14
CA ARG A 19 -18.30 -6.99 35.30
C ARG A 19 -18.94 -5.91 34.44
N LEU A 20 -19.80 -5.11 35.06
CA LEU A 20 -20.50 -4.00 34.44
C LEU A 20 -19.39 -3.27 33.72
N LYS A 21 -19.38 -3.40 32.40
CA LYS A 21 -18.58 -2.54 31.54
C LYS A 21 -18.86 -1.15 32.10
N PRO A 22 -17.84 -0.41 32.57
CA PRO A 22 -18.08 0.91 33.13
C PRO A 22 -18.99 1.68 32.16
N PRO A 23 -19.97 2.46 32.66
CA PRO A 23 -20.98 3.09 31.82
C PRO A 23 -20.26 3.68 30.61
N ALA A 24 -20.69 3.29 29.41
CA ALA A 24 -20.08 3.70 28.16
C ALA A 24 -19.77 5.19 28.28
N LEU A 25 -18.47 5.53 28.30
CA LEU A 25 -18.00 6.91 28.41
C LEU A 25 -18.82 7.74 27.43
N PRO A 26 -19.31 8.93 27.81
CA PRO A 26 -20.17 9.72 26.95
C PRO A 26 -19.46 9.89 25.62
N HIS A 27 -20.00 9.29 24.55
CA HIS A 27 -19.40 9.36 23.21
C HIS A 27 -18.99 10.80 22.96
N PRO A 28 -17.70 11.11 22.77
CA PRO A 28 -17.27 12.48 22.68
C PRO A 28 -17.93 13.09 21.43
N SER A 29 -18.96 13.90 21.65
CA SER A 29 -19.87 14.38 20.62
C SER A 29 -19.26 15.61 19.94
N TYR A 30 -18.15 15.41 19.23
CA TYR A 30 -17.57 16.44 18.36
C TYR A 30 -17.81 16.09 16.88
N PRO A 31 -18.01 17.08 16.00
CA PRO A 31 -18.14 16.86 14.56
C PRO A 31 -16.78 16.58 13.89
N LEU A 32 -16.80 15.99 12.69
CA LEU A 32 -15.60 15.59 11.92
C LEU A 32 -14.65 16.76 11.59
N LEU A 33 -15.17 17.97 11.40
CA LEU A 33 -14.37 19.17 11.14
C LEU A 33 -14.01 19.96 12.42
N SER A 34 -14.21 19.37 13.60
CA SER A 34 -13.88 20.03 14.86
C SER A 34 -12.36 20.12 15.05
N LYS A 35 -11.88 21.20 15.67
CA LYS A 35 -10.49 21.31 16.15
C LYS A 35 -10.12 20.14 17.08
N ARG A 36 -11.10 19.55 17.79
CA ARG A 36 -10.91 18.35 18.62
C ARG A 36 -10.61 17.11 17.77
N PHE A 37 -11.31 16.92 16.65
CA PHE A 37 -11.02 15.84 15.71
C PHE A 37 -9.62 16.02 15.10
N LEU A 38 -9.30 17.22 14.60
CA LEU A 38 -8.01 17.48 13.95
C LEU A 38 -6.83 17.31 14.91
N ARG A 39 -6.96 17.73 16.18
CA ARG A 39 -5.90 17.56 17.18
C ARG A 39 -5.70 16.09 17.60
N ARG A 40 -6.76 15.28 17.54
CA ARG A 40 -6.76 13.88 17.99
C ARG A 40 -6.41 12.91 16.87
N HIS A 41 -7.09 13.02 15.73
CA HIS A 41 -7.04 12.12 14.57
C HIS A 41 -6.29 12.69 13.36
N GLY A 42 -5.87 13.97 13.40
CA GLY A 42 -5.30 14.64 12.22
C GLY A 42 -3.94 14.10 11.79
N VAL A 43 -3.07 13.73 12.73
CA VAL A 43 -1.75 13.13 12.44
C VAL A 43 -1.93 11.74 11.84
N ASP A 44 -2.84 10.95 12.42
CA ASP A 44 -3.17 9.61 11.96
C ASP A 44 -3.80 9.62 10.56
N LEU A 45 -4.71 10.57 10.30
CA LEU A 45 -5.31 10.79 8.98
C LEU A 45 -4.29 11.25 7.95
N PHE A 46 -3.42 12.19 8.32
CA PHE A 46 -2.33 12.64 7.45
C PHE A 46 -1.40 11.49 7.10
N CYS A 47 -1.01 10.67 8.08
CA CYS A 47 -0.14 9.53 7.87
C CYS A 47 -0.78 8.48 6.94
N CYS A 48 -2.04 8.12 7.19
CA CYS A 48 -2.80 7.19 6.34
C CYS A 48 -2.92 7.72 4.91
N ALA A 49 -3.29 8.99 4.74
CA ALA A 49 -3.43 9.61 3.43
C ALA A 49 -2.09 9.73 2.68
N ALA A 50 -1.02 10.15 3.38
CA ALA A 50 0.30 10.31 2.78
C ALA A 50 0.94 8.96 2.40
N THR A 51 0.80 7.93 3.24
CA THR A 51 1.33 6.60 2.91
C THR A 51 0.58 5.98 1.73
N TRP A 52 -0.75 6.07 1.71
CA TRP A 52 -1.55 5.60 0.58
C TRP A 52 -1.23 6.38 -0.72
N PHE A 53 -1.06 7.70 -0.62
CA PHE A 53 -0.57 8.53 -1.73
C PHE A 53 0.73 8.00 -2.33
N LEU A 54 1.75 7.76 -1.49
CA LEU A 54 3.07 7.33 -1.96
C LEU A 54 3.03 5.92 -2.55
N VAL A 55 2.23 5.01 -1.99
CA VAL A 55 2.02 3.68 -2.59
C VAL A 55 1.38 3.81 -3.96
N ASP A 56 0.31 4.57 -4.10
CA ASP A 56 -0.39 4.71 -5.38
C ASP A 56 0.50 5.40 -6.43
N VAL A 57 1.32 6.38 -6.04
CA VAL A 57 2.34 6.96 -6.93
C VAL A 57 3.24 5.85 -7.49
N VAL A 58 3.80 4.99 -6.62
CA VAL A 58 4.76 3.97 -7.05
C VAL A 58 4.09 2.83 -7.81
N PHE A 59 2.95 2.35 -7.32
CA PHE A 59 2.22 1.22 -7.88
C PHE A 59 1.72 1.53 -9.30
N TYR A 60 1.09 2.70 -9.50
CA TYR A 60 0.58 3.06 -10.82
C TYR A 60 1.69 3.45 -11.80
N SER A 61 2.76 4.11 -11.34
CA SER A 61 3.95 4.35 -12.18
C SER A 61 4.59 3.04 -12.66
N SER A 62 4.62 2.02 -11.80
CA SER A 62 5.14 0.70 -12.13
C SER A 62 4.27 -0.04 -13.12
N ASN A 63 2.95 0.02 -12.98
CA ASN A 63 2.05 -0.54 -14.01
C ASN A 63 2.28 0.12 -15.39
N LEU A 64 2.62 1.41 -15.44
CA LEU A 64 2.93 2.12 -16.67
C LEU A 64 4.30 1.74 -17.25
N LEU A 65 5.32 1.53 -16.40
CA LEU A 65 6.62 0.95 -16.79
C LEU A 65 6.42 -0.34 -17.58
N GLN A 66 5.54 -1.21 -17.10
CA GLN A 66 5.20 -2.46 -17.76
C GLN A 66 4.76 -2.23 -19.21
N SER A 67 3.79 -1.33 -19.40
CA SER A 67 3.27 -0.94 -20.73
C SER A 67 4.40 -0.59 -21.70
N GLN A 68 5.36 0.23 -21.25
CA GLN A 68 6.50 0.66 -22.08
C GLN A 68 7.49 -0.48 -22.38
N ILE A 69 7.77 -1.34 -21.39
CA ILE A 69 8.63 -2.51 -21.56
C ILE A 69 8.06 -3.46 -22.63
N TYR A 70 6.74 -3.66 -22.66
CA TYR A 70 6.10 -4.51 -23.69
C TYR A 70 6.27 -3.99 -25.11
N HIS A 71 6.08 -2.68 -25.29
CA HIS A 71 6.23 -2.08 -26.62
C HIS A 71 7.66 -2.23 -27.14
N ARG A 72 8.66 -2.37 -26.26
CA ARG A 72 10.03 -2.68 -26.65
C ARG A 72 10.23 -4.14 -27.05
N PHE A 73 9.61 -5.09 -26.34
CA PHE A 73 9.68 -6.53 -26.65
C PHE A 73 8.88 -6.95 -27.90
N ILE A 74 7.75 -6.29 -28.18
CA ILE A 74 6.81 -6.74 -29.22
C ILE A 74 7.10 -6.10 -30.59
N LYS A 75 7.92 -5.04 -30.66
CA LYS A 75 8.22 -4.31 -31.90
C LYS A 75 8.94 -5.15 -32.98
N ASP A 76 9.40 -6.36 -32.66
CA ASP A 76 10.10 -7.25 -33.59
C ASP A 76 9.17 -8.09 -34.49
N ASN A 77 7.85 -7.93 -34.38
CA ASN A 77 6.90 -8.60 -35.29
C ASN A 77 6.13 -7.55 -36.10
N ASN A 78 6.56 -7.32 -37.34
CA ASN A 78 6.01 -6.36 -38.30
C ASN A 78 4.55 -6.60 -38.75
N ASP A 79 3.73 -7.35 -38.01
CA ASP A 79 2.34 -7.65 -38.39
C ASP A 79 1.43 -8.07 -37.22
N VAL A 80 1.36 -7.25 -36.16
CA VAL A 80 0.48 -7.53 -35.01
C VAL A 80 -0.80 -6.71 -35.05
N ASN A 81 -1.90 -7.37 -35.47
CA ASN A 81 -3.27 -6.98 -35.18
C ASN A 81 -3.40 -6.55 -33.69
N GLY A 82 -4.04 -5.41 -33.41
CA GLY A 82 -4.20 -4.84 -32.07
C GLY A 82 -4.76 -5.82 -31.04
N TYR A 83 -5.60 -6.76 -31.47
CA TYR A 83 -6.09 -7.86 -30.63
C TYR A 83 -4.96 -8.76 -30.10
N LYS A 84 -4.01 -9.15 -30.97
CA LYS A 84 -2.87 -10.00 -30.57
C LYS A 84 -1.94 -9.27 -29.62
N LEU A 85 -1.76 -7.96 -29.78
CA LEU A 85 -0.98 -7.12 -28.86
C LEU A 85 -1.64 -7.07 -27.47
N ALA A 86 -2.93 -6.74 -27.41
CA ALA A 86 -3.68 -6.71 -26.17
C ALA A 86 -3.65 -8.06 -25.44
N PHE A 87 -3.83 -9.17 -26.18
CA PHE A 87 -3.77 -10.52 -25.61
C PHE A 87 -2.39 -10.88 -25.05
N LYS A 88 -1.28 -10.48 -25.72
CA LYS A 88 0.08 -10.68 -25.20
C LYS A 88 0.33 -9.89 -23.91
N VAL A 89 -0.11 -8.63 -23.86
CA VAL A 89 -0.01 -7.80 -22.65
C VAL A 89 -0.80 -8.42 -21.51
N ALA A 90 -2.05 -8.81 -21.76
CA ALA A 90 -2.93 -9.44 -20.77
C ALA A 90 -2.34 -10.76 -20.22
N ARG A 91 -1.78 -11.62 -21.07
CA ARG A 91 -1.13 -12.87 -20.62
C ARG A 91 0.03 -12.62 -19.67
N PHE A 92 0.84 -11.62 -19.93
CA PHE A 92 1.95 -11.31 -19.04
C PHE A 92 1.48 -10.68 -17.73
N GLN A 93 0.50 -9.78 -17.78
CA GLN A 93 -0.14 -9.26 -16.57
C GLN A 93 -0.70 -10.40 -15.71
N ALA A 94 -1.33 -11.40 -16.34
CA ALA A 94 -1.81 -12.59 -15.63
C ALA A 94 -0.66 -13.40 -15.01
N ILE A 95 0.44 -13.61 -15.73
CA ILE A 95 1.62 -14.30 -15.19
C ILE A 95 2.19 -13.56 -13.98
N LEU A 96 2.36 -12.23 -14.06
CA LEU A 96 2.82 -11.43 -12.93
C LEU A 96 1.84 -11.46 -11.75
N ALA A 97 0.54 -11.41 -12.03
CA ALA A 97 -0.48 -11.48 -11.00
C ALA A 97 -0.41 -12.81 -10.25
N ILE A 98 -0.27 -13.93 -10.98
CA ILE A 98 -0.17 -15.28 -10.41
C ILE A 98 1.17 -15.50 -9.69
N SER A 99 2.27 -14.97 -10.23
CA SER A 99 3.60 -15.19 -9.65
C SER A 99 3.92 -14.26 -8.48
N SER A 100 3.34 -13.06 -8.43
CA SER A 100 3.77 -11.98 -7.53
C SER A 100 2.63 -11.41 -6.71
N THR A 101 1.58 -10.91 -7.37
CA THR A 101 0.48 -10.20 -6.70
C THR A 101 -0.30 -11.11 -5.76
N ILE A 102 -0.80 -12.25 -6.26
CA ILE A 102 -1.60 -13.21 -5.48
C ILE A 102 -0.81 -13.78 -4.30
N PRO A 103 0.43 -14.30 -4.49
CA PRO A 103 1.25 -14.75 -3.37
C PRO A 103 1.52 -13.64 -2.34
N GLY A 104 1.75 -12.40 -2.78
CA GLY A 104 1.96 -11.26 -1.89
C GLY A 104 0.79 -11.04 -0.93
N TYR A 105 -0.46 -11.08 -1.43
CA TYR A 105 -1.65 -10.97 -0.59
C TYR A 105 -1.76 -12.12 0.42
N TRP A 106 -1.55 -13.37 -0.01
CA TRP A 106 -1.61 -14.54 0.89
C TRP A 106 -0.57 -14.48 2.00
N VAL A 107 0.66 -14.06 1.66
CA VAL A 107 1.73 -13.85 2.64
C VAL A 107 1.34 -12.73 3.61
N THR A 108 0.69 -11.66 3.13
CA THR A 108 0.16 -10.61 4.03
C THR A 108 -0.83 -11.18 5.02
N VAL A 109 -1.85 -11.90 4.54
CA VAL A 109 -2.90 -12.49 5.38
C VAL A 109 -2.32 -13.41 6.44
N TYR A 110 -1.29 -14.18 6.11
CA TYR A 110 -0.63 -15.05 7.07
C TYR A 110 0.15 -14.29 8.16
N PHE A 111 0.82 -13.20 7.79
CA PHE A 111 1.73 -12.48 8.70
C PHE A 111 1.10 -11.27 9.40
N ILE A 112 -0.04 -10.76 8.92
CA ILE A 112 -0.62 -9.50 9.40
C ILE A 112 -0.97 -9.53 10.88
N ASP A 113 -1.46 -10.67 11.38
CA ASP A 113 -1.81 -10.85 12.79
C ASP A 113 -0.64 -11.36 13.64
N ARG A 114 0.54 -11.59 13.05
CA ARG A 114 1.75 -12.06 13.76
C ARG A 114 2.85 -11.02 13.87
N ILE A 115 3.09 -10.26 12.80
CA ILE A 115 4.20 -9.29 12.71
C ILE A 115 3.73 -7.88 13.08
N GLY A 116 2.54 -7.50 12.63
CA GLY A 116 2.00 -6.14 12.79
C GLY A 116 1.85 -5.44 11.46
N ARG A 117 0.91 -4.50 11.40
CA ARG A 117 0.49 -3.84 10.15
C ARG A 117 1.56 -2.84 9.73
N VAL A 118 2.09 -2.08 10.69
CA VAL A 118 3.11 -1.05 10.44
C VAL A 118 4.44 -1.69 10.06
N LYS A 119 4.84 -2.77 10.74
CA LYS A 119 6.07 -3.50 10.40
C LYS A 119 6.03 -4.11 9.00
N ILE A 120 4.90 -4.68 8.59
CA ILE A 120 4.71 -5.19 7.22
C ILE A 120 4.77 -4.05 6.20
N GLN A 121 4.15 -2.91 6.50
CA GLN A 121 4.19 -1.72 5.65
C GLN A 121 5.62 -1.20 5.46
N MET A 122 6.39 -1.08 6.55
CA MET A 122 7.81 -0.70 6.51
C MET A 122 8.64 -1.70 5.69
N LEU A 123 8.46 -3.00 5.94
CA LEU A 123 9.21 -4.05 5.25
C LEU A 123 8.97 -4.01 3.74
N GLY A 124 7.72 -3.81 3.33
CA GLY A 124 7.40 -3.67 1.91
C GLY A 124 7.98 -2.41 1.28
N PHE A 125 7.87 -1.24 1.93
CA PHE A 125 8.50 -0.02 1.41
C PHE A 125 10.03 -0.13 1.29
N LEU A 126 10.68 -0.75 2.29
CA LEU A 126 12.12 -0.97 2.27
C LEU A 126 12.55 -1.88 1.11
N PHE A 127 11.91 -3.05 0.96
CA PHE A 127 12.27 -3.97 -0.12
C PHE A 127 11.90 -3.42 -1.50
N MET A 128 10.78 -2.71 -1.62
CA MET A 128 10.45 -1.98 -2.85
C MET A 128 11.55 -0.99 -3.21
N ALA A 129 12.01 -0.15 -2.26
CA ALA A 129 13.09 0.80 -2.50
C ALA A 129 14.38 0.11 -2.97
N LEU A 130 14.80 -0.95 -2.27
CA LEU A 130 15.99 -1.74 -2.64
C LEU A 130 15.88 -2.29 -4.06
N VAL A 131 14.72 -2.84 -4.42
CA VAL A 131 14.48 -3.38 -5.75
C VAL A 131 14.48 -2.27 -6.81
N TYR A 132 13.84 -1.13 -6.56
CA TYR A 132 13.85 0.01 -7.50
C TYR A 132 15.26 0.58 -7.71
N PHE A 133 16.08 0.66 -6.68
CA PHE A 133 17.49 1.04 -6.85
C PHE A 133 18.28 -0.03 -7.60
N ALA A 134 18.05 -1.32 -7.31
CA ALA A 134 18.71 -2.43 -7.99
C ALA A 134 18.36 -2.51 -9.48
N ILE A 135 17.14 -2.16 -9.88
CA ILE A 135 16.77 -2.09 -11.31
C ILE A 135 17.12 -0.73 -11.94
N GLY A 136 17.09 0.36 -11.17
CA GLY A 136 17.29 1.73 -11.65
C GLY A 136 18.76 2.06 -11.92
N ILE A 137 19.66 1.88 -10.94
CA ILE A 137 21.08 2.27 -11.06
C ILE A 137 21.78 1.58 -12.25
N PRO A 138 21.68 0.25 -12.44
CA PRO A 138 22.30 -0.42 -13.59
C PRO A 138 21.48 -0.32 -14.89
N TYR A 139 20.33 0.36 -14.91
CA TYR A 139 19.42 0.36 -16.07
C TYR A 139 20.08 0.76 -17.38
N LYS A 140 20.90 1.82 -17.35
CA LYS A 140 21.62 2.30 -18.54
C LYS A 140 22.58 1.26 -19.12
N TYR A 141 23.25 0.49 -18.26
CA TYR A 141 24.36 -0.39 -18.66
C TYR A 141 23.94 -1.84 -18.90
N TYR A 142 23.02 -2.37 -18.09
CA TYR A 142 22.64 -3.78 -18.13
C TYR A 142 21.27 -4.05 -18.76
N TRP A 143 20.35 -3.09 -18.68
CA TRP A 143 18.93 -3.31 -19.02
C TRP A 143 18.47 -2.60 -20.30
N SER A 144 19.31 -1.72 -20.85
CA SER A 144 18.96 -0.87 -22.00
C SER A 144 18.98 -1.60 -23.34
N GLU A 145 19.84 -2.61 -23.50
CA GLU A 145 20.00 -3.36 -24.75
C GLU A 145 19.18 -4.65 -24.77
N ASN A 146 19.18 -5.42 -23.67
CA ASN A 146 18.38 -6.64 -23.51
C ASN A 146 17.77 -6.69 -22.11
N ILE A 147 16.44 -6.70 -22.03
CA ILE A 147 15.74 -6.92 -20.77
C ILE A 147 15.90 -8.40 -20.42
N SER A 148 16.85 -8.71 -19.55
CA SER A 148 17.13 -10.08 -19.13
C SER A 148 16.07 -10.60 -18.15
N VAL A 149 16.03 -11.91 -17.97
CA VAL A 149 15.17 -12.61 -16.99
C VAL A 149 15.32 -12.01 -15.59
N GLY A 150 16.52 -11.51 -15.24
CA GLY A 150 16.78 -10.87 -13.96
C GLY A 150 15.99 -9.58 -13.74
N PHE A 151 15.76 -8.78 -14.79
CA PHE A 151 14.94 -7.57 -14.67
C PHE A 151 13.49 -7.94 -14.39
N MET A 152 12.97 -8.94 -15.11
CA MET A 152 11.60 -9.41 -14.93
C MET A 152 11.41 -10.01 -13.54
N ALA A 153 12.40 -10.74 -13.02
CA ALA A 153 12.38 -11.29 -11.66
C ALA A 153 12.39 -10.19 -10.60
N LEU A 154 13.29 -9.21 -10.70
CA LEU A 154 13.33 -8.06 -9.78
C LEU A 154 12.05 -7.22 -9.87
N TYR A 155 11.56 -6.98 -11.08
CA TYR A 155 10.31 -6.26 -11.29
C TYR A 155 9.12 -7.01 -10.68
N SER A 156 9.00 -8.32 -10.91
CA SER A 156 8.01 -9.19 -10.26
C SER A 156 8.10 -9.11 -8.73
N LEU A 157 9.32 -9.13 -8.20
CA LEU A 157 9.59 -9.03 -6.77
C LEU A 157 9.12 -7.68 -6.19
N SER A 158 9.23 -6.56 -6.93
CA SER A 158 8.67 -5.28 -6.49
C SER A 158 7.15 -5.32 -6.33
N PHE A 159 6.44 -5.99 -7.25
CA PHE A 159 4.99 -6.18 -7.14
C PHE A 159 4.62 -7.09 -5.98
N PHE A 160 5.38 -8.16 -5.76
CA PHE A 160 5.19 -9.03 -4.61
C PHE A 160 5.30 -8.23 -3.30
N PHE A 161 6.37 -7.46 -3.10
CA PHE A 161 6.56 -6.66 -1.89
C PHE A 161 5.57 -5.50 -1.76
N SER A 162 5.12 -4.93 -2.87
CA SER A 162 4.07 -3.91 -2.87
C SER A 162 2.75 -4.48 -2.33
N ASN A 163 2.33 -5.65 -2.80
CA ASN A 163 1.10 -6.31 -2.34
C ASN A 163 1.27 -6.95 -0.96
N PHE A 164 2.45 -7.47 -0.63
CA PHE A 164 2.76 -7.99 0.72
C PHE A 164 2.72 -6.88 1.78
N GLY A 165 3.26 -5.70 1.44
CA GLY A 165 3.46 -4.63 2.37
C GLY A 165 2.45 -3.50 2.22
N PRO A 166 2.85 -2.39 1.58
CA PRO A 166 2.18 -1.12 1.75
C PRO A 166 0.87 -1.01 0.97
N ASN A 167 0.64 -1.78 -0.10
CA ASN A 167 -0.65 -1.80 -0.78
C ASN A 167 -1.75 -2.34 0.16
N THR A 168 -1.58 -3.55 0.71
CA THR A 168 -2.59 -4.14 1.58
C THR A 168 -2.74 -3.39 2.91
N THR A 169 -1.63 -3.00 3.53
CA THR A 169 -1.66 -2.34 4.85
C THR A 169 -2.26 -0.93 4.79
N THR A 170 -2.09 -0.18 3.71
CA THR A 170 -2.72 1.15 3.56
C THR A 170 -4.24 1.09 3.44
N PHE A 171 -4.83 -0.04 3.02
CA PHE A 171 -6.28 -0.25 3.11
C PHE A 171 -6.74 -0.61 4.53
N ILE A 172 -5.95 -1.40 5.24
CA ILE A 172 -6.32 -1.98 6.55
C ILE A 172 -6.12 -0.96 7.68
N VAL A 173 -4.99 -0.26 7.71
CA VAL A 173 -4.64 0.66 8.80
C VAL A 173 -5.71 1.74 9.03
N PRO A 174 -6.23 2.46 8.01
CA PRO A 174 -7.28 3.45 8.24
C PRO A 174 -8.60 2.82 8.72
N ALA A 175 -8.89 1.57 8.33
CA ALA A 175 -10.10 0.89 8.77
C ALA A 175 -10.03 0.48 10.26
N GLU A 176 -8.83 0.15 10.76
CA GLU A 176 -8.60 -0.23 12.15
C GLU A 176 -8.34 0.97 13.08
N LEU A 177 -7.70 2.03 12.56
CA LEU A 177 -7.25 3.18 13.34
C LEU A 177 -8.40 4.12 13.72
N PHE A 178 -9.36 4.35 12.81
CA PHE A 178 -10.43 5.31 13.05
C PHE A 178 -11.65 4.69 13.76
N PRO A 179 -12.28 5.43 14.68
CA PRO A 179 -13.50 5.01 15.36
C PRO A 179 -14.63 4.78 14.36
N ALA A 180 -15.56 3.88 14.70
CA ALA A 180 -16.62 3.42 13.78
C ALA A 180 -17.42 4.59 13.16
N ARG A 181 -17.61 5.67 13.92
CA ARG A 181 -18.34 6.88 13.49
C ARG A 181 -17.65 7.64 12.35
N PHE A 182 -16.32 7.69 12.32
CA PHE A 182 -15.56 8.48 11.34
C PHE A 182 -14.80 7.62 10.33
N ARG A 183 -14.79 6.30 10.50
CA ARG A 183 -14.05 5.35 9.67
C ARG A 183 -14.32 5.53 8.18
N SER A 184 -15.59 5.54 7.76
CA SER A 184 -15.93 5.62 6.34
C SER A 184 -15.44 6.92 5.69
N THR A 185 -15.60 8.05 6.37
CA THR A 185 -15.15 9.35 5.87
C THR A 185 -13.63 9.46 5.86
N CYS A 186 -12.95 9.04 6.92
CA CYS A 186 -11.48 9.10 6.99
C CYS A 186 -10.82 8.15 5.99
N HIS A 187 -11.35 6.93 5.85
CA HIS A 187 -10.93 5.98 4.83
C HIS A 187 -11.20 6.52 3.42
N GLY A 188 -12.36 7.16 3.20
CA GLY A 188 -12.69 7.81 1.94
C GLY A 188 -11.73 8.95 1.58
N ILE A 189 -11.38 9.81 2.54
CA ILE A 189 -10.39 10.88 2.34
C ILE A 189 -9.02 10.29 2.00
N ALA A 190 -8.55 9.30 2.77
CA ALA A 190 -7.27 8.66 2.51
C ALA A 190 -7.24 7.98 1.12
N GLY A 191 -8.32 7.29 0.74
CA GLY A 191 -8.45 6.68 -0.58
C GLY A 191 -8.50 7.69 -1.72
N ALA A 192 -9.20 8.83 -1.53
CA ALA A 192 -9.22 9.90 -2.51
C ALA A 192 -7.82 10.51 -2.73
N VAL A 193 -7.06 10.74 -1.65
CA VAL A 193 -5.68 11.20 -1.73
C VAL A 193 -4.79 10.14 -2.40
N GLY A 194 -5.00 8.85 -2.11
CA GLY A 194 -4.37 7.75 -2.84
C GLY A 194 -4.58 7.86 -4.36
N LYS A 195 -5.81 8.08 -4.81
CA LYS A 195 -6.11 8.26 -6.25
C LYS A 195 -5.48 9.50 -6.86
N VAL A 196 -5.35 10.60 -6.11
CA VAL A 196 -4.54 11.75 -6.55
C VAL A 196 -3.08 11.33 -6.75
N GLY A 197 -2.54 10.51 -5.85
CA GLY A 197 -1.22 9.89 -5.99
C GLY A 197 -1.09 9.05 -7.26
N ALA A 198 -2.09 8.23 -7.58
CA ALA A 198 -2.11 7.45 -8.81
C ALA A 198 -2.03 8.32 -10.08
N ILE A 199 -2.78 9.43 -10.10
CA ILE A 199 -2.76 10.40 -11.21
C ILE A 199 -1.38 11.06 -11.32
N ILE A 200 -0.84 11.58 -10.21
CA ILE A 200 0.47 12.25 -10.18
C ILE A 200 1.58 11.28 -10.56
N GLY A 201 1.55 10.04 -10.07
CA GLY A 201 2.51 9.00 -10.44
C GLY A 201 2.45 8.68 -11.93
N THR A 202 1.26 8.46 -12.47
CA THR A 202 1.08 8.14 -13.89
C THR A 202 1.56 9.28 -14.80
N ILE A 203 1.16 10.52 -14.52
CA ILE A 203 1.56 11.69 -15.31
C ILE A 203 3.05 11.99 -15.13
N GLY A 204 3.53 11.98 -13.89
CA GLY A 204 4.92 12.25 -13.55
C GLY A 204 5.87 11.23 -14.17
N PHE A 205 5.52 9.95 -14.09
CA PHE A 205 6.27 8.88 -14.74
C PHE A 205 6.24 9.00 -16.26
N PHE A 206 5.08 9.29 -16.85
CA PHE A 206 4.96 9.51 -18.29
C PHE A 206 5.84 10.67 -18.77
N TRP A 207 5.82 11.80 -18.06
CA TRP A 207 6.64 12.96 -18.38
C TRP A 207 8.14 12.67 -18.18
N ALA A 208 8.50 12.01 -17.08
CA ALA A 208 9.87 11.63 -16.79
C ALA A 208 10.43 10.63 -17.81
N SER A 209 9.61 9.71 -18.33
CA SER A 209 10.04 8.65 -19.26
C SER A 209 10.04 9.08 -20.74
N ARG A 210 9.25 10.07 -21.14
CA ARG A 210 9.09 10.49 -22.55
C ARG A 210 10.21 11.45 -22.98
N ASN A 211 10.59 11.43 -24.26
CA ASN A 211 11.56 12.35 -24.87
C ASN A 211 10.84 13.36 -25.79
N GLU A 212 11.23 14.64 -25.76
CA GLU A 212 10.73 15.68 -26.69
C GLU A 212 11.28 15.53 -28.13
N LYS A 213 12.36 14.76 -28.32
CA LYS A 213 13.00 14.56 -29.63
C LYS A 213 12.79 13.13 -30.15
N ASP A 214 11.64 12.95 -30.79
CA ASP A 214 11.42 12.16 -32.01
C ASP A 214 11.98 10.73 -32.20
N SER A 215 11.92 9.89 -31.16
CA SER A 215 11.79 8.45 -31.41
C SER A 215 11.05 7.82 -30.23
N GLY A 216 10.01 7.03 -30.50
CA GLY A 216 9.20 6.33 -29.49
C GLY A 216 9.96 5.25 -28.69
N LYS A 217 11.22 5.49 -28.34
CA LYS A 217 12.08 4.68 -27.49
C LYS A 217 12.36 5.49 -26.21
N PRO A 218 12.07 4.97 -25.00
CA PRO A 218 12.39 5.66 -23.76
C PRO A 218 13.92 5.84 -23.66
N ASN A 219 14.37 7.03 -23.28
CA ASN A 219 15.78 7.29 -23.05
C ASN A 219 16.24 6.51 -21.80
N PRO A 220 17.25 5.64 -21.89
CA PRO A 220 17.68 4.82 -20.76
C PRO A 220 18.12 5.66 -19.55
N VAL A 221 18.64 6.86 -19.77
CA VAL A 221 19.02 7.78 -18.68
C VAL A 221 17.78 8.30 -17.94
N ARG A 222 16.74 8.69 -18.69
CA ARG A 222 15.48 9.17 -18.10
C ARG A 222 14.74 8.06 -17.36
N MET A 223 14.76 6.85 -17.90
CA MET A 223 14.19 5.67 -17.25
C MET A 223 14.92 5.33 -15.93
N THR A 224 16.25 5.41 -15.94
CA THR A 224 17.08 5.28 -14.72
C THR A 224 16.63 6.28 -13.67
N VAL A 225 16.52 7.56 -14.04
CA VAL A 225 16.09 8.62 -13.12
C VAL A 225 14.69 8.36 -12.59
N ALA A 226 13.73 7.98 -13.44
CA ALA A 226 12.37 7.68 -13.03
C ALA A 226 12.32 6.52 -12.00
N LEU A 227 13.05 5.42 -12.25
CA LEU A 227 13.13 4.28 -11.33
C LEU A 227 13.79 4.66 -9.99
N VAL A 228 14.84 5.47 -10.02
CA VAL A 228 15.51 5.97 -8.80
C VAL A 228 14.57 6.88 -8.00
N ILE A 229 13.81 7.77 -8.67
CA ILE A 229 12.80 8.60 -8.01
C ILE A 229 11.74 7.72 -7.32
N LEU A 230 11.25 6.66 -7.98
CA LEU A 230 10.30 5.72 -7.36
C LEU A 230 10.91 5.03 -6.12
N GLY A 231 12.19 4.65 -6.18
CA GLY A 231 12.91 4.13 -5.01
C GLY A 231 13.01 5.14 -3.86
N VAL A 232 13.27 6.41 -4.15
CA VAL A 232 13.27 7.48 -3.15
C VAL A 232 11.88 7.70 -2.56
N VAL A 233 10.83 7.69 -3.38
CA VAL A 233 9.43 7.77 -2.92
C VAL A 233 9.10 6.62 -1.96
N CYS A 234 9.58 5.40 -2.23
CA CYS A 234 9.46 4.28 -1.30
C CYS A 234 10.21 4.51 0.02
N LEU A 235 11.41 5.10 -0.01
CA LEU A 235 12.13 5.45 1.23
C LEU A 235 11.40 6.54 2.03
N VAL A 236 10.82 7.54 1.37
CA VAL A 236 9.99 8.54 2.04
C VAL A 236 8.77 7.86 2.67
N GLY A 237 8.15 6.90 1.96
CA GLY A 237 7.08 6.07 2.50
C GLY A 237 7.50 5.30 3.75
N LEU A 238 8.67 4.67 3.73
CA LEU A 238 9.26 4.00 4.88
C LEU A 238 9.44 4.94 6.07
N LEU A 239 10.02 6.13 5.85
CA LEU A 239 10.25 7.12 6.91
C LEU A 239 8.94 7.65 7.48
N LEU A 240 7.96 7.98 6.64
CA LEU A 240 6.63 8.40 7.10
C LEU A 240 5.94 7.29 7.90
N THR A 241 6.06 6.04 7.45
CA THR A 241 5.50 4.90 8.18
C THR A 241 6.19 4.71 9.54
N TYR A 242 7.51 4.85 9.59
CA TYR A 242 8.28 4.71 10.83
C TYR A 242 7.99 5.82 11.85
N PHE A 243 7.91 7.08 11.41
CA PHE A 243 7.76 8.22 12.31
C PHE A 243 6.31 8.53 12.68
N LEU A 244 5.36 8.31 11.78
CA LEU A 244 3.97 8.77 11.97
C LEU A 244 2.96 7.65 12.14
N THR A 245 3.22 6.41 11.69
CA THR A 245 2.21 5.35 11.80
C THR A 245 2.26 4.67 13.16
N ARG A 246 1.14 4.72 13.89
CA ARG A 246 0.93 3.97 15.13
C ARG A 246 0.54 2.52 14.83
N GLU A 247 1.10 1.58 15.58
CA GLU A 247 0.75 0.16 15.44
C GLU A 247 -0.68 -0.10 15.95
N THR A 248 -1.52 -0.73 15.10
CA THR A 248 -2.93 -1.05 15.38
C THR A 248 -3.14 -2.47 15.88
N MET A 249 -2.09 -3.30 15.89
CA MET A 249 -2.16 -4.71 16.29
C MET A 249 -2.63 -4.88 17.75
N GLY A 250 -3.68 -5.69 17.94
CA GLY A 250 -4.14 -6.12 19.26
C GLY A 250 -4.96 -5.10 20.04
N ARG A 251 -5.28 -3.93 19.47
CA ARG A 251 -6.17 -2.94 20.08
C ARG A 251 -7.60 -3.17 19.62
N SER A 252 -8.55 -3.24 20.55
CA SER A 252 -9.95 -3.17 20.17
C SER A 252 -10.29 -1.76 19.70
N LEU A 253 -11.33 -1.65 18.88
CA LEU A 253 -11.82 -0.35 18.41
C LEU A 253 -12.23 0.57 19.57
N GLU A 254 -12.70 -0.03 20.67
CA GLU A 254 -13.09 0.66 21.90
C GLU A 254 -11.85 1.14 22.68
N ASP A 255 -10.75 0.37 22.68
CA ASP A 255 -9.50 0.79 23.32
C ASP A 255 -8.87 1.98 22.62
N ASN A 256 -9.01 2.11 21.29
CA ASN A 256 -8.58 3.31 20.56
C ASN A 256 -9.42 4.55 20.94
N GLU A 257 -10.69 4.38 21.29
CA GLU A 257 -11.53 5.46 21.80
C GLU A 257 -11.15 5.85 23.24
N ILE A 258 -10.77 4.88 24.09
CA ILE A 258 -10.46 5.06 25.52
C ILE A 258 -9.04 5.57 25.77
N TYR A 259 -8.01 5.04 25.09
CA TYR A 259 -6.60 5.48 25.26
C TYR A 259 -6.41 6.97 24.93
N GLU A 260 -7.22 7.51 24.02
CA GLU A 260 -7.19 8.93 23.64
C GLU A 260 -7.87 9.85 24.64
N ASP A 261 -8.74 9.33 25.50
CA ASP A 261 -9.34 10.08 26.61
C ASP A 261 -8.37 10.17 27.80
N GLU A 262 -7.57 9.12 28.06
CA GLU A 262 -6.58 9.10 29.16
C GLU A 262 -5.32 9.96 28.90
N LEU A 263 -4.80 10.00 27.67
CA LEU A 263 -3.60 10.78 27.32
C LEU A 263 -3.79 12.30 27.48
N ILE A 264 -5.02 12.80 27.35
CA ILE A 264 -5.34 14.23 27.46
C ILE A 264 -5.73 14.61 28.90
N TYR A 265 -6.27 13.70 29.71
CA TYR A 265 -6.49 14.01 31.13
C TYR A 265 -5.18 14.21 31.91
N ASN A 266 -4.06 13.70 31.38
CA ASN A 266 -2.72 13.85 31.95
C ASN A 266 -1.83 14.89 31.23
N THR A 267 -2.39 15.76 30.36
CA THR A 267 -1.69 16.92 29.76
C THR A 267 -2.50 18.21 29.87
#